data_AF-A0A5B0KF75-F1
#
_entry.id   AF-A0A5B0KF75-F1
#
_cell.length_a   1.000
_cell.length_b   1.000
_cell.length_c   1.000
_cell.angle_alpha   90.00
_cell.angle_beta   90.00
_cell.angle_gamma   90.00
#
_symmetry.space_group_name_H-M   'P 1'
#
loop_
_entity.id
_entity.type
_entity.pdbx_description
1 polymer ?
#
loop_
_entity_poly.entity_id
_entity_poly.type
_entity_poly.pdbx_seq_one_letter_code
_entity_poly.pdbx_strand_id
1 'polypeptide(L)'
;MRKALRNTLRVPILLALSVGVLFLLLPIQESESATECRRSLTRQAKNLVQEDYLKSRFPYWQIEKKMLGTLTPNLSFGKVTIEDDAYHVPFTAVGPDATLVRVGIIDCELQEIDYAFAS
;
A
#
# COMPACT_ATOMS: atom_id res chain seq x y z
N MET A 1 -31.25 49.83 -16.61
CA MET A 1 -30.70 48.51 -17.04
C MET A 1 -29.41 48.06 -16.32
N ARG A 2 -29.02 48.61 -15.14
CA ARG A 2 -27.78 48.19 -14.42
C ARG A 2 -27.97 47.11 -13.34
N LYS A 3 -29.22 46.85 -12.91
CA LYS A 3 -29.52 45.87 -11.84
C LYS A 3 -29.51 44.41 -12.33
N ALA A 4 -29.93 44.16 -13.57
CA ALA A 4 -29.97 42.81 -14.15
C ALA A 4 -28.55 42.23 -14.37
N LEU A 5 -27.62 43.03 -14.89
CA LEU A 5 -26.23 42.64 -15.13
C LEU A 5 -25.45 42.33 -13.83
N ARG A 6 -25.84 42.96 -12.72
CA ARG A 6 -25.19 42.77 -11.41
C ARG A 6 -25.62 41.46 -10.74
N ASN A 7 -26.83 40.98 -11.01
CA ASN A 7 -27.32 39.71 -10.47
C ASN A 7 -26.84 38.51 -11.27
N THR A 8 -26.71 38.64 -12.60
CA THR A 8 -26.21 37.54 -13.45
C THR A 8 -24.73 37.21 -13.22
N LEU A 9 -23.92 38.17 -12.76
CA LEU A 9 -22.51 37.93 -12.44
C LEU A 9 -22.27 37.43 -11.01
N ARG A 10 -23.16 37.77 -10.06
CA ARG A 10 -23.02 37.38 -8.64
C ARG A 10 -23.38 35.93 -8.37
N VAL A 11 -24.40 35.41 -9.07
CA VAL A 11 -24.86 34.03 -8.93
C VAL A 11 -23.76 33.00 -9.26
N PRO A 12 -23.03 33.07 -10.38
CA PRO A 12 -21.97 32.10 -10.69
C PRO A 12 -20.77 32.20 -9.72
N ILE A 13 -20.44 33.39 -9.23
CA ILE A 13 -19.36 33.59 -8.25
C ILE A 13 -19.73 32.97 -6.90
N LEU A 14 -20.97 33.17 -6.44
CA LEU A 14 -21.47 32.57 -5.21
C LEU A 14 -21.55 31.04 -5.31
N LEU A 15 -21.96 30.51 -6.47
CA LEU A 15 -21.95 29.08 -6.75
C LEU A 15 -20.53 28.50 -6.74
N ALA A 16 -19.57 29.13 -7.42
CA ALA A 16 -18.17 28.68 -7.44
C ALA A 16 -17.54 28.71 -6.04
N LEU A 17 -17.83 29.75 -5.23
CA LEU A 17 -17.40 29.84 -3.84
C LEU A 17 -18.04 28.74 -2.98
N SER A 18 -19.33 28.46 -3.15
CA SER A 18 -20.00 27.38 -2.41
C SER A 18 -19.43 26.00 -2.73
N VAL A 19 -19.11 25.74 -4.00
CA VAL A 19 -18.49 24.48 -4.44
C VAL A 19 -17.05 24.38 -3.93
N GLY A 20 -16.27 25.47 -4.03
CA GLY A 20 -14.90 25.51 -3.50
C GLY A 20 -14.84 25.31 -1.98
N VAL A 21 -15.75 25.92 -1.23
CA VAL A 21 -15.87 25.69 0.22
C VAL A 21 -16.33 24.25 0.52
N LEU A 22 -17.20 23.68 -0.30
CA LEU A 22 -17.60 22.28 -0.16
C LEU A 22 -16.43 21.32 -0.37
N PHE A 23 -15.58 21.54 -1.38
CA PHE A 23 -14.36 20.75 -1.61
C PHE A 23 -13.33 20.89 -0.48
N LEU A 24 -13.24 22.05 0.17
CA LEU A 24 -12.35 22.26 1.33
C LEU A 24 -12.90 21.69 2.65
N LEU A 25 -14.22 21.49 2.73
CA LEU A 25 -14.90 20.92 3.90
C LEU A 25 -15.14 19.41 3.78
N LEU A 26 -14.89 18.81 2.61
CA LEU A 26 -14.88 17.36 2.49
C LEU A 26 -13.68 16.85 3.29
N PRO A 27 -13.90 16.05 4.35
CA PRO A 27 -12.78 15.39 5.00
C PRO A 27 -12.09 14.52 3.95
N ILE A 28 -10.76 14.56 3.91
CA ILE A 28 -9.97 13.55 3.20
C ILE A 28 -10.40 12.23 3.83
N GLN A 29 -11.23 11.49 3.12
CA GLN A 29 -11.87 10.29 3.65
C GLN A 29 -10.81 9.20 3.61
N GLU A 30 -9.98 9.17 4.64
CA GLU A 30 -9.06 8.06 4.86
C GLU A 30 -9.90 6.78 4.91
N SER A 31 -9.52 5.77 4.13
CA SER A 31 -10.28 4.54 4.09
C SER A 31 -10.25 3.91 5.48
N GLU A 32 -11.40 3.44 5.96
CA GLU A 32 -11.51 2.73 7.23
C GLU A 32 -10.53 1.54 7.26
N SER A 33 -10.29 0.94 6.09
CA SER A 33 -9.34 -0.13 5.87
C SER A 33 -7.87 0.30 6.00
N ALA A 34 -7.46 1.49 5.54
CA ALA A 34 -6.11 2.02 5.78
C ALA A 34 -5.88 2.32 7.27
N THR A 35 -6.90 2.87 7.93
CA THR A 35 -6.87 3.12 9.38
C THR A 35 -6.74 1.82 10.17
N GLU A 36 -7.45 0.77 9.75
CA GLU A 36 -7.39 -0.56 10.39
C GLU A 36 -6.06 -1.26 10.13
N CYS A 37 -5.54 -1.15 8.90
CA CYS A 37 -4.20 -1.60 8.51
C CYS A 37 -3.14 -1.02 9.46
N ARG A 38 -3.17 0.31 9.67
CA ARG A 38 -2.23 1.02 10.56
C ARG A 38 -2.33 0.60 12.03
N ARG A 39 -3.51 0.17 12.51
CA ARG A 39 -3.74 -0.16 13.94
C ARG A 39 -3.38 -1.60 14.34
N SER A 40 -3.41 -2.57 13.41
CA SER A 40 -3.58 -3.99 13.81
C SER A 40 -2.68 -5.00 13.09
N LEU A 41 -1.94 -4.62 12.05
CA LEU A 41 -1.30 -5.60 11.19
C LEU A 41 -0.02 -6.24 11.72
N THR A 42 0.65 -5.71 12.74
CA THR A 42 1.96 -6.25 13.18
C THR A 42 1.94 -7.75 13.45
N ARG A 43 0.83 -8.29 13.99
CA ARG A 43 0.67 -9.73 14.28
C ARG A 43 0.38 -10.58 13.03
N GLN A 44 -0.15 -9.97 11.97
CA GLN A 44 -0.62 -10.65 10.75
C GLN A 44 0.27 -10.37 9.52
N ALA A 45 1.10 -9.34 9.55
CA ALA A 45 1.90 -8.86 8.42
C ALA A 45 2.78 -9.97 7.83
N LYS A 46 3.39 -10.80 8.68
CA LYS A 46 4.17 -11.97 8.23
C LYS A 46 3.32 -12.97 7.45
N ASN A 47 2.11 -13.25 7.91
CA ASN A 47 1.21 -14.21 7.25
C ASN A 47 0.74 -13.68 5.90
N LEU A 48 0.41 -12.39 5.81
CA LEU A 48 0.02 -11.75 4.56
C LEU A 48 1.15 -11.80 3.52
N VAL A 49 2.36 -11.43 3.94
CA VAL A 49 3.54 -11.49 3.05
C VAL A 49 3.85 -12.94 2.66
N GLN A 50 3.74 -13.90 3.58
CA GLN A 50 3.93 -15.31 3.26
C GLN A 50 2.93 -15.80 2.19
N GLU A 51 1.65 -15.49 2.39
CA GLU A 51 0.59 -15.92 1.49
C GLU A 51 0.73 -15.28 0.11
N ASP A 52 0.90 -13.95 0.06
CA ASP A 52 1.06 -13.23 -1.19
C ASP A 52 2.34 -13.64 -1.94
N TYR A 53 3.48 -13.71 -1.24
CA TYR A 53 4.74 -14.09 -1.86
C TYR A 53 4.66 -15.49 -2.48
N LEU A 54 4.20 -16.49 -1.73
CA LEU A 54 4.19 -17.87 -2.20
C LEU A 54 3.11 -18.16 -3.25
N LYS A 55 1.94 -17.53 -3.16
CA LYS A 55 0.80 -17.85 -4.04
C LYS A 55 0.66 -16.89 -5.21
N SER A 56 0.88 -15.59 -5.00
CA SER A 56 0.56 -14.55 -5.96
C SER A 56 1.77 -14.08 -6.76
N ARG A 57 2.97 -14.05 -6.16
CA ARG A 57 4.16 -13.42 -6.75
C ARG A 57 5.22 -14.41 -7.22
N PHE A 58 5.80 -15.17 -6.30
CA PHE A 58 6.93 -16.07 -6.54
C PHE A 58 6.72 -17.05 -7.71
N PRO A 59 5.51 -17.63 -7.94
CA PRO A 59 5.26 -18.51 -9.08
C PRO A 59 5.59 -17.87 -10.45
N TYR A 60 5.55 -16.54 -10.55
CA TYR A 60 5.78 -15.80 -11.79
C TYR A 60 7.21 -15.27 -11.94
N TRP A 61 8.00 -15.20 -10.86
CA TRP A 61 9.39 -14.69 -10.89
C TRP A 61 10.39 -15.75 -11.33
N GLN A 62 10.51 -15.93 -12.66
CA GLN A 62 11.33 -17.01 -13.25
C GLN A 62 12.80 -16.98 -12.81
N ILE A 63 13.39 -15.80 -12.68
CA ILE A 63 14.80 -15.64 -12.29
C ILE A 63 15.00 -16.15 -10.85
N GLU A 64 14.16 -15.73 -9.92
CA GLU A 64 14.27 -16.10 -8.50
C GLU A 64 14.02 -17.59 -8.29
N LYS A 65 13.01 -18.15 -8.97
CA LYS A 65 12.76 -19.59 -8.96
C LYS A 65 13.98 -20.39 -9.42
N LYS A 66 14.62 -19.95 -10.51
CA LYS A 66 15.84 -20.57 -11.02
C LYS A 66 17.01 -20.44 -10.05
N MET A 67 17.14 -19.29 -9.38
CA MET A 67 18.21 -19.05 -8.41
C MET A 67 18.04 -19.89 -7.14
N LEU A 68 16.81 -20.01 -6.62
CA LEU A 68 16.55 -20.78 -5.40
C LEU A 68 16.56 -22.28 -5.65
N GLY A 69 16.30 -22.74 -6.89
CA GLY A 69 16.22 -24.16 -7.23
C GLY A 69 14.94 -24.85 -6.74
N THR A 70 13.90 -24.08 -6.40
CA THR A 70 12.63 -24.61 -5.88
C THR A 70 11.44 -23.73 -6.24
N LEU A 71 10.25 -24.34 -6.34
CA LEU A 71 8.96 -23.65 -6.48
C LEU A 71 8.33 -23.31 -5.12
N THR A 72 8.83 -23.89 -4.04
CA THR A 72 8.28 -23.77 -2.69
C THR A 72 9.40 -23.48 -1.68
N PRO A 73 10.00 -22.28 -1.72
CA PRO A 73 11.05 -21.92 -0.78
C PRO A 73 10.49 -21.84 0.63
N ASN A 74 11.31 -22.18 1.62
CA ASN A 74 10.96 -21.94 3.01
C ASN A 74 11.21 -20.47 3.36
N LEU A 75 10.30 -19.82 4.09
CA LEU A 75 10.43 -18.42 4.47
C LEU A 75 10.74 -18.29 5.97
N SER A 76 11.80 -17.56 6.30
CA SER A 76 12.14 -17.17 7.68
C SER A 76 11.96 -15.67 7.86
N PHE A 77 11.09 -15.26 8.79
CA PHE A 77 10.69 -13.86 8.96
C PHE A 77 11.42 -13.16 10.10
N GLY A 78 11.99 -11.99 9.81
CA GLY A 78 12.63 -11.09 10.77
C GLY A 78 11.64 -10.27 11.60
N LYS A 79 12.14 -9.22 12.24
CA LYS A 79 11.31 -8.28 13.01
C LYS A 79 10.58 -7.34 12.05
N VAL A 80 9.27 -7.22 12.21
CA VAL A 80 8.45 -6.26 11.44
C VAL A 80 8.73 -4.85 11.95
N THR A 81 9.00 -3.91 11.05
CA THR A 81 9.09 -2.48 11.33
C THR A 81 7.97 -1.72 10.63
N ILE A 82 7.72 -0.48 11.07
CA ILE A 82 6.74 0.41 10.46
C ILE A 82 7.48 1.69 10.10
N GLU A 83 7.49 2.05 8.83
CA GLU A 83 8.19 3.19 8.24
C GLU A 83 7.26 3.83 7.22
N ASP A 84 7.10 5.16 7.25
CA ASP A 84 6.26 5.92 6.30
C ASP A 84 4.86 5.32 6.07
N ASP A 85 4.17 4.94 7.15
CA ASP A 85 2.85 4.30 7.13
C ASP A 85 2.75 2.95 6.42
N ALA A 86 3.89 2.32 6.10
CA ALA A 86 3.99 0.98 5.55
C ALA A 86 4.58 -0.02 6.56
N TYR A 87 4.14 -1.28 6.48
CA TYR A 87 4.75 -2.36 7.25
C TYR A 87 5.89 -2.99 6.45
N HIS A 88 7.09 -2.96 7.02
CA HIS A 88 8.27 -3.58 6.45
C HIS A 88 8.48 -4.94 7.11
N VAL A 89 8.37 -5.99 6.30
CA VAL A 89 8.39 -7.39 6.72
C VAL A 89 9.64 -8.04 6.12
N PRO A 90 10.80 -7.98 6.79
CA PRO A 90 12.00 -8.65 6.31
C PRO A 90 11.85 -10.17 6.39
N PHE A 91 12.27 -10.88 5.36
CA PHE A 91 12.31 -12.33 5.34
C PHE A 91 13.47 -12.86 4.49
N THR A 92 13.84 -14.11 4.75
CA THR A 92 14.78 -14.89 3.93
C THR A 92 14.02 -16.04 3.27
N ALA A 93 14.04 -16.10 1.95
CA ALA A 93 13.58 -17.24 1.17
C ALA A 93 14.73 -18.23 0.96
N VAL A 94 14.53 -19.48 1.37
CA VAL A 94 15.55 -20.54 1.35
C VAL A 94 15.14 -21.62 0.37
N GLY A 95 16.02 -21.87 -0.61
CA GLY A 95 15.93 -22.99 -1.52
C GLY A 95 17.18 -23.87 -1.45
N PRO A 96 17.21 -25.00 -2.18
CA PRO A 96 18.38 -25.88 -2.23
C PRO A 96 19.64 -25.20 -2.79
N ASP A 97 19.49 -24.28 -3.74
CA ASP A 97 20.63 -23.74 -4.50
C ASP A 97 21.10 -22.38 -3.98
N ALA A 98 20.21 -21.62 -3.33
CA ALA A 98 20.52 -20.29 -2.81
C ALA A 98 19.56 -19.85 -1.70
N THR A 99 19.93 -18.72 -1.07
CA THR A 99 19.05 -17.95 -0.19
C THR A 99 18.86 -16.54 -0.75
N LEU A 100 17.68 -15.96 -0.57
CA LEU A 100 17.36 -14.59 -0.95
C LEU A 100 16.82 -13.82 0.23
N VAL A 101 17.41 -12.66 0.51
CA VAL A 101 16.93 -11.75 1.55
C VAL A 101 16.05 -10.68 0.90
N ARG A 102 14.85 -10.52 1.43
CA ARG A 102 13.81 -9.63 0.90
C ARG A 102 13.11 -8.89 2.02
N VAL A 103 12.44 -7.81 1.63
CA VAL A 103 11.46 -7.12 2.48
C VAL A 103 10.15 -7.09 1.71
N GLY A 104 9.09 -7.62 2.32
CA GLY A 104 7.72 -7.36 1.88
C GLY A 104 7.24 -6.05 2.50
N ILE A 105 6.75 -5.14 1.68
CA ILE A 105 6.31 -3.80 2.07
C ILE A 105 4.80 -3.76 1.89
N ILE A 106 4.05 -3.66 2.98
CA ILE A 106 2.59 -3.55 2.94
C ILE A 106 2.24 -2.06 3.00
N ASP A 107 1.80 -1.52 1.88
CA ASP A 107 1.30 -0.15 1.79
C ASP A 107 -0.14 -0.11 2.27
N CYS A 108 -0.38 0.58 3.40
CA CYS A 108 -1.70 0.66 4.00
C CYS A 108 -2.67 1.55 3.23
N GLU A 109 -2.18 2.54 2.48
CA GLU A 109 -3.02 3.44 1.70
C GLU A 109 -3.47 2.77 0.40
N LEU A 110 -2.52 2.13 -0.29
CA LEU A 110 -2.76 1.44 -1.57
C LEU A 110 -3.33 0.04 -1.39
N GLN A 111 -3.21 -0.55 -0.19
CA GLN A 111 -3.59 -1.93 0.10
C GLN A 111 -2.85 -2.97 -0.75
N GLU A 112 -1.60 -2.67 -1.12
CA GLU A 112 -0.75 -3.52 -1.94
C GLU A 112 0.45 -4.05 -1.16
N ILE A 113 1.03 -5.15 -1.66
CA ILE A 113 2.29 -5.69 -1.14
C ILE A 113 3.34 -5.65 -2.24
N ASP A 114 4.40 -4.89 -1.97
CA ASP A 114 5.59 -4.75 -2.79
C ASP A 114 6.79 -5.50 -2.18
N TYR A 115 7.80 -5.74 -3.01
CA TYR A 115 8.98 -6.50 -2.60
C TYR A 115 10.26 -5.85 -3.06
N ALA A 116 11.18 -5.65 -2.12
CA ALA A 116 12.51 -5.14 -2.37
C ALA A 116 13.58 -6.13 -1.88
N PHE A 117 14.79 -6.00 -2.41
CA PHE A 117 15.96 -6.64 -1.80
C PHE A 117 16.23 -5.97 -0.45
N ALA A 118 16.47 -6.78 0.58
CA ALA A 118 16.98 -6.24 1.83
C ALA A 118 18.47 -5.89 1.64
N SER A 119 18.81 -4.62 1.83
CA SER A 119 20.20 -4.13 1.86
C SER A 119 20.92 -4.50 3.15
#